data_AF-A0A924ZWU3-F1
#
_entry.id   AF-A0A924ZWU3-F1
#
_cell.length_a   1.000
_cell.length_b   1.000
_cell.length_c   1.000
_cell.angle_alpha   90.00
_cell.angle_beta   90.00
_cell.angle_gamma   90.00
#
_symmetry.space_group_name_H-M   'P 1'
#
loop_
_entity.id
_entity.type
_entity.pdbx_description
1 polymer ?
#
loop_
_entity_poly.entity_id
_entity_poly.type
_entity_poly.pdbx_seq_one_letter_code
_entity_poly.pdbx_strand_id
1 'polypeptide(L)'
;MTKKIYLIFLVIFQLMTTSCNYKINKDPQTPNTTTITAVPDAVISYSLVKTEAAAVCLKCHSSSGQAPDLSTKQALIDNMGMVLSEIAADDMPLSAPPLTKCQKAVLQKWYDLGSPDESTTTLKTIPECAS
;
A
#
# COMPACT_ATOMS: atom_id res chain seq x y z
N MET A 1 -27.76 -35.02 35.72
CA MET A 1 -28.40 -34.27 34.61
C MET A 1 -27.41 -33.38 33.84
N THR A 2 -26.11 -33.70 33.78
CA THR A 2 -25.06 -32.77 33.30
C THR A 2 -24.37 -33.18 32.00
N LYS A 3 -24.55 -34.42 31.53
CA LYS A 3 -23.88 -34.92 30.30
C LYS A 3 -24.54 -34.49 28.98
N LYS A 4 -25.83 -34.16 28.97
CA LYS A 4 -26.57 -33.79 27.74
C LYS A 4 -26.33 -32.33 27.30
N ILE A 5 -25.89 -31.47 28.22
CA ILE A 5 -25.60 -30.04 27.96
C ILE A 5 -24.27 -29.87 27.23
N TYR A 6 -23.29 -30.74 27.50
CA TYR A 6 -21.97 -30.68 26.84
C TYR A 6 -22.02 -31.00 25.33
N LEU A 7 -22.96 -31.87 24.93
CA LEU A 7 -23.14 -32.26 23.54
C LEU A 7 -23.76 -31.13 22.69
N ILE A 8 -24.52 -30.22 23.29
CA ILE A 8 -25.13 -29.07 22.58
C ILE A 8 -24.10 -27.96 22.38
N PHE A 9 -23.19 -27.73 23.35
CA PHE A 9 -22.12 -26.73 23.20
C PHE A 9 -21.08 -27.08 22.13
N LEU A 10 -20.86 -28.38 21.86
CA LEU A 10 -19.84 -28.83 20.90
C LEU A 10 -20.29 -28.63 19.43
N VAL A 11 -21.61 -28.59 19.16
CA VAL A 11 -22.16 -28.40 17.80
C VAL A 11 -22.16 -26.93 17.37
N ILE A 12 -22.31 -25.99 18.31
CA ILE A 12 -22.36 -24.55 18.00
C ILE A 12 -20.97 -23.98 17.65
N PHE A 13 -19.89 -24.58 18.18
CA PHE A 13 -18.52 -24.13 17.91
C PHE A 13 -18.01 -24.48 16.50
N GLN A 14 -18.66 -25.39 15.77
CA GLN A 14 -18.22 -25.79 14.43
C GLN A 14 -18.79 -24.94 13.29
N LEU A 15 -19.69 -23.98 13.57
CA LEU A 15 -20.37 -23.17 12.55
C LEU A 15 -19.70 -21.83 12.23
N MET A 16 -18.51 -21.56 12.79
CA MET A 16 -17.80 -20.27 12.64
C MET A 16 -16.55 -20.31 11.75
N THR A 17 -16.21 -21.45 11.12
CA THR A 17 -14.97 -21.57 10.32
C THR A 17 -15.16 -21.47 8.80
N THR A 18 -16.34 -21.12 8.31
CA THR A 18 -16.55 -20.84 6.88
C THR A 18 -16.39 -19.34 6.58
N SER A 19 -15.20 -18.80 6.85
CA SER A 19 -14.79 -17.53 6.22
C SER A 19 -14.39 -17.82 4.78
N CYS A 20 -15.13 -17.24 3.84
CA CYS A 20 -14.88 -17.34 2.40
C CYS A 20 -13.43 -16.99 2.07
N ASN A 21 -12.69 -17.97 1.55
CA ASN A 21 -11.38 -17.78 0.94
C ASN A 21 -11.59 -17.20 -0.47
N TYR A 22 -11.95 -15.91 -0.54
CA TYR A 22 -12.12 -15.22 -1.82
C TYR A 22 -10.74 -14.95 -2.40
N LYS A 23 -10.24 -15.89 -3.21
CA LYS A 23 -9.12 -15.62 -4.11
C LYS A 23 -9.60 -14.70 -5.21
N ILE A 24 -9.33 -13.41 -5.08
CA ILE A 24 -9.30 -12.51 -6.24
C ILE A 24 -8.10 -12.93 -7.07
N ASN A 25 -8.35 -13.65 -8.17
CA ASN A 25 -7.37 -13.76 -9.23
C ASN A 25 -7.26 -12.38 -9.88
N LYS A 26 -6.28 -11.59 -9.42
CA LYS A 26 -5.81 -10.42 -10.14
C LYS A 26 -5.10 -10.97 -11.37
N ASP A 27 -5.69 -10.73 -12.53
CA ASP A 27 -5.09 -11.07 -13.83
C ASP A 27 -3.64 -10.56 -13.83
N PRO A 28 -2.63 -11.34 -14.25
CA PRO A 28 -1.26 -10.85 -14.39
C PRO A 28 -1.23 -9.75 -15.46
N GLN A 29 -1.53 -8.52 -15.05
CA GLN A 29 -1.26 -7.35 -15.87
C GLN A 29 0.25 -7.26 -16.08
N THR A 30 0.62 -7.13 -17.34
CA THR A 30 1.94 -6.74 -17.81
C THR A 30 2.50 -5.61 -16.92
N PRO A 31 3.79 -5.65 -16.55
CA PRO A 31 4.39 -4.62 -15.70
C PRO A 31 4.17 -3.26 -16.36
N ASN A 32 3.26 -2.47 -15.80
CA ASN A 32 3.00 -1.15 -16.32
C ASN A 32 4.15 -0.29 -15.84
N THR A 33 5.10 -0.05 -16.74
CA THR A 33 6.29 0.78 -16.59
C THR A 33 5.85 2.24 -16.44
N THR A 34 5.15 2.57 -15.35
CA THR A 34 5.17 3.94 -14.82
C THR A 34 6.50 4.06 -14.11
N THR A 35 7.55 4.23 -14.90
CA THR A 35 8.88 4.54 -14.41
C THR A 35 8.71 5.85 -13.63
N ILE A 36 9.03 5.85 -12.33
CA ILE A 36 9.49 7.08 -11.69
C ILE A 36 10.50 7.64 -12.69
N THR A 37 10.29 8.87 -13.17
CA THR A 37 11.13 9.42 -14.25
C THR A 37 12.56 9.42 -13.74
N ALA A 38 13.30 8.37 -14.10
CA ALA A 38 14.39 7.87 -13.30
C ALA A 38 15.60 8.75 -13.57
N VAL A 39 15.76 9.78 -12.74
CA VAL A 39 17.10 10.26 -12.42
C VAL A 39 17.50 9.40 -11.22
N PRO A 40 18.41 8.40 -11.37
CA PRO A 40 18.81 7.54 -10.25
C PRO A 40 19.42 8.34 -9.09
N ASP A 41 19.94 9.53 -9.39
CA ASP A 41 20.46 10.50 -8.44
C ASP A 41 19.40 11.43 -7.84
N ALA A 42 18.11 11.26 -8.17
CA ALA A 42 17.04 11.99 -7.52
C ALA A 42 17.03 11.67 -6.02
N VAL A 43 16.96 12.73 -5.23
CA VAL A 43 16.89 12.67 -3.78
C VAL A 43 15.48 12.29 -3.36
N ILE A 44 15.36 11.39 -2.38
CA ILE A 44 14.08 11.06 -1.76
C ILE A 44 13.61 12.27 -0.97
N SER A 45 12.51 12.87 -1.43
CA SER A 45 11.88 14.05 -0.83
C SER A 45 10.36 13.86 -0.81
N TYR A 46 9.66 14.66 0.00
CA TYR A 46 8.19 14.66 -0.03
C TYR A 46 7.66 15.03 -1.42
N SER A 47 8.33 15.94 -2.14
CA SER A 47 7.94 16.31 -3.50
C SER A 47 7.98 15.09 -4.43
N LEU A 48 9.08 14.33 -4.43
CA LEU A 48 9.23 13.13 -5.24
C LEU A 48 8.19 12.07 -4.88
N VAL A 49 7.95 11.88 -3.58
CA VAL A 49 6.91 10.94 -3.11
C VAL A 49 5.55 11.36 -3.62
N LYS A 50 5.19 12.64 -3.51
CA LYS A 50 3.89 13.15 -3.92
C LYS A 50 3.66 13.04 -5.44
N THR A 51 4.67 13.40 -6.24
CA THR A 51 4.52 13.49 -7.71
C THR A 51 4.77 12.20 -8.44
N GLU A 52 5.50 11.24 -7.84
CA GLU A 52 5.87 9.99 -8.52
C GLU A 52 5.31 8.75 -7.81
N ALA A 53 5.61 8.59 -6.51
CA ALA A 53 5.34 7.34 -5.80
C ALA A 53 3.88 7.23 -5.33
N ALA A 54 3.31 8.33 -4.83
CA ALA A 54 1.93 8.43 -4.34
C ALA A 54 0.96 9.02 -5.38
N ALA A 55 1.45 9.40 -6.57
CA ALA A 55 0.64 10.15 -7.55
C ALA A 55 -0.65 9.42 -7.96
N VAL A 56 -0.59 8.09 -8.10
CA VAL A 56 -1.79 7.29 -8.42
C VAL A 56 -2.76 7.23 -7.24
N CYS A 57 -2.27 7.20 -6.00
CA CYS A 57 -3.09 7.22 -4.80
C CYS A 57 -3.91 8.52 -4.73
N LEU A 58 -3.26 9.65 -5.03
CA LEU A 58 -3.87 10.99 -4.96
C LEU A 58 -4.98 11.23 -5.99
N LYS A 59 -5.08 10.39 -7.03
CA LYS A 59 -6.20 10.46 -7.99
C LYS A 59 -7.54 10.16 -7.32
N CYS A 60 -7.54 9.30 -6.30
CA CYS A 60 -8.72 8.89 -5.56
C CYS A 60 -8.70 9.44 -4.13
N HIS A 61 -7.55 9.48 -3.47
CA HIS A 61 -7.38 9.86 -2.07
C HIS A 61 -6.88 11.31 -1.93
N SER A 62 -7.69 12.25 -2.41
CA SER A 62 -7.45 13.70 -2.24
C SER A 62 -8.57 14.35 -1.42
N SER A 63 -8.45 15.65 -1.12
CA SER A 63 -9.36 16.39 -0.23
C SER A 63 -10.84 16.33 -0.60
N SER A 64 -11.17 16.06 -1.85
CA SER A 64 -12.54 15.88 -2.35
C SER A 64 -12.84 14.47 -2.86
N GLY A 65 -11.94 13.53 -2.57
CA GLY A 65 -11.98 12.15 -3.06
C GLY A 65 -12.52 11.17 -2.02
N GLN A 66 -12.03 9.93 -2.12
CA GLN A 66 -12.32 8.84 -1.20
C GLN A 66 -11.48 8.97 0.08
N ALA A 67 -12.06 8.60 1.22
CA ALA A 67 -11.32 8.49 2.46
C ALA A 67 -10.31 7.31 2.44
N PRO A 68 -9.16 7.42 3.11
CA PRO A 68 -8.64 8.63 3.75
C PRO A 68 -8.16 9.67 2.72
N ASP A 69 -8.18 10.95 3.10
CA ASP A 69 -7.49 11.99 2.33
C ASP A 69 -5.97 11.85 2.52
N LEU A 70 -5.22 11.78 1.43
CA LEU A 70 -3.74 11.70 1.42
C LEU A 70 -3.09 12.95 0.79
N SER A 71 -3.87 14.00 0.51
CA SER A 71 -3.43 15.18 -0.25
C SER A 71 -2.36 16.03 0.45
N THR A 72 -2.23 15.90 1.77
CA THR A 72 -1.23 16.59 2.59
C THR A 72 -0.15 15.65 3.07
N LYS A 73 1.04 16.19 3.35
CA LYS A 73 2.15 15.41 3.92
C LYS A 73 1.74 14.70 5.20
N GLN A 74 1.13 15.45 6.13
CA GLN A 74 0.73 14.90 7.42
C GLN A 74 -0.33 13.81 7.27
N ALA A 75 -1.35 14.01 6.42
CA ALA A 75 -2.37 13.00 6.21
C ALA A 75 -1.80 11.73 5.56
N LEU A 76 -0.83 11.85 4.65
CA LEU A 76 -0.12 10.70 4.10
C LEU A 76 0.70 9.96 5.18
N ILE A 77 1.37 10.69 6.08
CA ILE A 77 2.14 10.10 7.19
C ILE A 77 1.21 9.37 8.17
N ASP A 78 0.12 10.03 8.59
CA ASP A 78 -0.84 9.51 9.56
C ASP A 78 -1.51 8.21 9.08
N ASN A 79 -1.64 8.05 7.76
CA ASN A 79 -2.24 6.87 7.14
C ASN A 79 -1.21 5.91 6.52
N MET A 80 0.10 6.15 6.69
CA MET A 80 1.12 5.40 5.95
C MET A 80 1.11 3.90 6.26
N GLY A 81 0.83 3.52 7.51
CA GLY A 81 0.71 2.11 7.87
C GLY A 81 -0.37 1.37 7.07
N MET A 82 -1.52 2.02 6.83
CA MET A 82 -2.57 1.49 5.97
C MET A 82 -2.11 1.47 4.51
N VAL A 83 -1.57 2.58 4.01
CA VAL A 83 -1.09 2.69 2.62
C VAL A 83 -0.10 1.59 2.29
N LEU A 84 0.92 1.36 3.12
CA LEU A 84 1.93 0.33 2.90
C LEU A 84 1.32 -1.08 2.90
N SER A 85 0.34 -1.35 3.76
CA SER A 85 -0.37 -2.63 3.80
C SER A 85 -1.18 -2.87 2.51
N GLU A 86 -1.96 -1.90 2.08
CA GLU A 86 -2.83 -1.99 0.90
C GLU A 86 -2.01 -2.17 -0.40
N ILE A 87 -0.93 -1.40 -0.56
CA ILE A 87 -0.08 -1.52 -1.76
C ILE A 87 0.77 -2.79 -1.73
N ALA A 88 1.12 -3.33 -0.56
CA ALA A 88 1.83 -4.61 -0.45
C ALA A 88 0.94 -5.79 -0.87
N ALA A 89 -0.36 -5.71 -0.57
CA ALA A 89 -1.37 -6.69 -1.00
C ALA A 89 -1.89 -6.48 -2.44
N ASP A 90 -1.43 -5.43 -3.12
CA ASP A 90 -1.96 -4.96 -4.41
C ASP A 90 -3.46 -4.62 -4.35
N ASP A 91 -4.03 -4.38 -3.17
CA ASP A 91 -5.47 -4.09 -2.99
C ASP A 91 -5.82 -2.65 -3.36
N MET A 92 -4.82 -1.77 -3.39
CA MET A 92 -4.91 -0.44 -3.96
C MET A 92 -3.80 -0.17 -4.99
N PRO A 93 -4.10 0.55 -6.08
CA PRO A 93 -5.40 1.12 -6.45
C PRO A 93 -6.38 0.12 -7.10
N LEU A 94 -7.69 0.29 -6.89
CA LEU A 94 -8.75 -0.58 -7.47
C LEU A 94 -9.05 -0.31 -8.95
N SER A 95 -8.92 0.94 -9.39
CA SER A 95 -9.30 1.40 -10.73
C SER A 95 -8.10 1.86 -11.57
N ALA A 96 -6.89 1.49 -11.16
CA ALA A 96 -5.66 1.78 -11.85
C ALA A 96 -4.70 0.59 -11.73
N PRO A 97 -3.65 0.51 -12.56
CA PRO A 97 -2.63 -0.51 -12.41
C PRO A 97 -1.98 -0.46 -11.01
N PRO A 98 -1.56 -1.62 -10.47
CA PRO A 98 -0.78 -1.66 -9.24
C PRO A 98 0.48 -0.79 -9.32
N LEU A 99 0.93 -0.29 -8.16
CA LEU A 99 2.20 0.43 -8.09
C LEU A 99 3.36 -0.48 -8.53
N THR A 100 4.33 0.09 -9.23
CA THR A 100 5.58 -0.61 -9.55
C THR A 100 6.36 -0.94 -8.28
N LYS A 101 7.29 -1.90 -8.37
CA LYS A 101 8.19 -2.24 -7.25
C LYS A 101 8.98 -1.03 -6.75
N CYS A 102 9.51 -0.21 -7.66
CA CYS A 102 10.21 1.03 -7.31
C CYS A 102 9.30 2.00 -6.56
N GLN A 103 8.06 2.24 -7.02
CA GLN A 103 7.13 3.15 -6.33
C GLN A 103 6.80 2.68 -4.90
N LYS A 104 6.54 1.38 -4.72
CA LYS A 104 6.32 0.81 -3.38
C LYS A 104 7.56 0.97 -2.49
N ALA A 105 8.74 0.66 -3.03
CA ALA A 105 10.00 0.76 -2.30
C ALA A 105 10.36 2.22 -1.94
N VAL A 106 10.03 3.19 -2.80
CA VAL A 106 10.20 4.62 -2.50
C VAL A 106 9.29 5.08 -1.37
N LEU A 107 8.01 4.66 -1.36
CA LEU A 107 7.08 4.96 -0.27
C LEU A 107 7.59 4.40 1.07
N GLN A 108 7.98 3.12 1.07
CA GLN A 108 8.56 2.48 2.26
C GLN A 108 9.82 3.20 2.71
N LYS A 109 10.75 3.47 1.79
CA LYS A 109 12.04 4.11 2.13
C LYS A 109 11.85 5.52 2.68
N TRP A 110 10.94 6.31 2.12
CA TRP A 110 10.63 7.64 2.63
C TRP A 110 10.04 7.59 4.05
N TYR A 111 9.15 6.62 4.31
CA TYR A 111 8.60 6.40 5.63
C TYR A 111 9.69 5.97 6.64
N ASP A 112 10.57 5.04 6.26
CA ASP A 112 11.68 4.57 7.11
C ASP A 112 12.68 5.69 7.46
N LEU A 113 12.80 6.70 6.61
CA LEU A 113 13.62 7.90 6.85
C LEU A 113 12.94 8.92 7.79
N GLY A 114 11.76 8.62 8.32
CA GLY A 114 10.98 9.55 9.14
C GLY A 114 10.19 10.58 8.33
N SER A 115 9.87 10.25 7.07
CA SER A 115 9.08 11.10 6.16
C SER A 115 9.61 12.54 6.01
N PRO A 116 10.91 12.72 5.68
CA PRO A 116 11.52 14.03 5.60
C PRO A 116 10.93 14.86 4.44
N ASP A 117 11.01 16.19 4.54
CA ASP A 117 10.75 17.05 3.37
C ASP A 117 11.83 16.84 2.31
N GLU A 118 13.10 16.83 2.74
CA GLU A 118 14.29 16.58 1.92
C GLU A 118 15.21 15.61 2.65
N SER A 119 15.84 14.69 1.92
CA SER A 119 16.84 13.77 2.48
C SER A 119 18.20 13.94 1.81
N THR A 120 19.18 13.15 2.23
CA THR A 120 20.44 12.95 1.50
C THR A 120 20.48 11.59 0.79
N THR A 121 19.38 10.83 0.86
CA THR A 121 19.28 9.49 0.28
C THR A 121 18.73 9.61 -1.13
N THR A 122 19.35 8.92 -2.08
CA THR A 122 18.92 8.96 -3.49
C THR A 122 18.26 7.65 -3.91
N LEU A 123 17.50 7.69 -5.01
CA LEU A 123 16.81 6.53 -5.56
C LEU A 123 17.73 5.36 -5.90
N LYS A 124 18.99 5.60 -6.29
CA LYS A 124 19.99 4.53 -6.54
C LYS A 124 20.27 3.63 -5.35
N THR A 125 19.91 4.05 -4.14
CA THR A 125 20.04 3.23 -2.92
C THR A 125 18.92 2.20 -2.77
N ILE A 126 17.89 2.28 -3.64
CA ILE A 126 16.73 1.39 -3.66
C ILE A 126 16.93 0.40 -4.83
N PRO A 127 17.18 -0.89 -4.57
CA PRO A 127 17.43 -1.89 -5.61
C PRO A 127 16.29 -2.01 -6.63
N GLU A 128 15.05 -1.83 -6.19
CA GLU A 128 13.84 -1.89 -7.03
C GLU A 128 13.75 -0.75 -8.05
N CYS A 129 14.54 0.30 -7.85
CA CYS A 129 14.62 1.46 -8.73
C CYS A 129 15.85 1.43 -9.66
N ALA A 130 16.73 0.44 -9.50
CA ALA A 130 17.81 0.21 -10.44
C ALA A 130 17.21 -0.27 -11.78
N SER A 131 17.30 0.58 -12.80
CA SER A 131 16.90 0.30 -14.19
C SER A 131 18.14 0.10 -15.04
#